data_AF-A0A957Q5G0-F1
#
_entry.id   AF-A0A957Q5G0-F1
#
_cell.length_a   1.000
_cell.length_b   1.000
_cell.length_c   1.000
_cell.angle_alpha   90.00
_cell.angle_beta   90.00
_cell.angle_gamma   90.00
#
_symmetry.space_group_name_H-M   'P 1'
#
loop_
_entity.id
_entity.type
_entity.pdbx_description
1 polymer ?
#
loop_
_entity_poly.entity_id
_entity_poly.type
_entity_poly.pdbx_seq_one_letter_code
_entity_poly.pdbx_strand_id
1 'polypeptide(L)' 'MATRFIRIHLRLLLLMSATVILSVVLLRDSLPSGAQAGADCSPPYLVAKTFTNGARWQLCWEQRNLD' A
#
# COMPACT_ATOMS: atom_id res chain seq x y z
N MET A 1 35.15 27.20 11.14
CA MET A 1 33.70 27.48 10.92
C MET A 1 33.01 26.45 10.00
N ALA A 2 33.65 26.00 8.91
CA ALA A 2 33.05 25.09 7.91
C ALA A 2 32.55 23.73 8.46
N THR A 3 33.23 23.13 9.43
CA THR A 3 32.87 21.82 10.00
C THR A 3 31.55 21.82 10.79
N ARG A 4 31.12 22.97 11.32
CA ARG A 4 29.82 23.09 12.00
C ARG A 4 28.67 23.17 11.00
N PHE A 5 28.85 23.89 9.90
CA PHE A 5 27.86 23.98 8.81
C PHE A 5 27.62 22.61 8.16
N ILE A 6 28.70 21.86 7.89
CA ILE A 6 28.61 20.51 7.31
C ILE A 6 27.83 19.56 8.24
N ARG A 7 28.06 19.62 9.56
CA ARG A 7 27.32 18.81 10.53
C ARG A 7 25.83 19.13 10.59
N ILE A 8 25.46 20.41 10.46
CA ILE A 8 24.05 20.82 10.50
C ILE A 8 23.32 20.35 9.24
N HIS A 9 23.91 20.54 8.06
CA HIS A 9 23.31 20.08 6.81
C HIS A 9 23.17 18.55 6.77
N LEU A 10 24.18 17.81 7.25
CA LEU A 10 24.11 16.35 7.34
C LEU A 10 22.97 15.88 8.27
N ARG A 11 22.79 16.53 9.43
CA ARG A 11 21.68 16.23 10.34
C ARG A 11 20.34 16.52 9.70
N LEU A 12 20.22 17.63 8.96
CA LEU A 12 18.99 18.00 8.29
C LEU A 12 18.60 16.96 7.23
N LEU A 13 19.57 16.52 6.41
CA LEU A 13 19.36 15.49 5.39
C LEU A 13 18.91 14.15 6.00
N LEU A 14 19.52 13.75 7.12
CA LEU A 14 19.13 12.54 7.84
C LEU A 14 17.71 12.62 8.42
N LEU A 15 17.30 13.79 8.92
CA LEU A 15 15.94 13.99 9.43
C LEU A 15 14.92 13.92 8.28
N MET A 16 15.20 14.59 7.17
CA MET A 16 14.32 14.57 5.99
C MET A 16 14.17 13.15 5.45
N SER A 17 15.26 12.39 5.29
CA SER A 17 15.16 11.00 4.82
C SER A 17 14.39 10.11 5.81
N ALA A 18 14.62 10.26 7.12
CA ALA A 18 13.88 9.51 8.13
C ALA A 18 12.37 9.81 8.09
N THR A 19 11.98 11.08 7.93
CA THR A 19 10.56 11.45 7.81
C THR A 19 9.91 10.86 6.56
N VAL A 20 10.60 10.86 5.42
CA VAL A 20 10.10 10.26 4.18
C VAL A 20 9.92 8.75 4.36
N ILE A 21 10.92 8.06 4.91
CA ILE A 21 10.85 6.62 5.16
C ILE A 21 9.67 6.29 6.09
N LEU A 22 9.53 7.03 7.20
CA LEU A 22 8.44 6.83 8.16
C LEU A 22 7.07 7.04 7.50
N SER A 23 6.94 8.09 6.68
CA SER A 23 5.68 8.38 5.98
C SER A 23 5.29 7.26 4.99
N VAL A 24 6.26 6.68 4.28
CA VAL A 24 6.03 5.56 3.36
C VAL A 24 5.61 4.29 4.10
N VAL A 25 6.24 4.00 5.25
CA VAL A 25 5.87 2.83 6.08
C VAL A 25 4.44 2.97 6.61
N LEU A 26 4.10 4.12 7.18
CA LEU A 26 2.75 4.38 7.69
C LEU A 26 1.70 4.32 6.59
N LEU A 27 2.01 4.83 5.40
CA LEU A 27 1.11 4.75 4.25
C LEU A 27 0.89 3.30 3.83
N ARG A 28 1.94 2.47 3.83
CA ARG A 28 1.87 1.04 3.48
C ARG A 28 0.94 0.26 4.41
N ASP A 29 0.98 0.50 5.70
CA ASP A 29 0.10 -0.17 6.68
C ASP A 29 -1.36 0.28 6.59
N SER A 30 -1.60 1.51 6.13
CA SER A 30 -2.95 2.05 5.93
C SER A 30 -3.64 1.58 4.64
N LEU A 31 -2.87 1.01 3.69
CA LEU A 31 -3.43 0.41 2.49
C LEU A 31 -4.04 -0.94 2.87
N PRO A 32 -5.32 -1.18 2.58
CA PRO A 32 -5.91 -2.50 2.80
C PRO A 32 -5.12 -3.53 1.99
N SER A 33 -4.42 -4.41 2.71
CA SER A 33 -3.67 -5.55 2.15
C SER A 33 -4.58 -6.64 1.57
N GLY A 34 -5.90 -6.40 1.54
CA GLY A 34 -6.95 -7.36 1.26
C GLY A 34 -7.48 -7.38 -0.19
N ALA A 35 -6.78 -6.84 -1.17
CA ALA A 35 -7.00 -7.27 -2.55
C ALA A 35 -6.13 -8.51 -2.78
N GLN A 36 -6.56 -9.65 -2.25
CA GLN A 36 -5.92 -10.92 -2.54
C GLN A 36 -6.03 -11.16 -4.05
N ALA A 37 -4.93 -10.93 -4.77
CA ALA A 37 -4.86 -11.24 -6.19
C ALA A 37 -5.03 -12.76 -6.33
N GLY A 38 -6.23 -13.19 -6.73
CA GLY A 38 -6.52 -14.61 -6.90
C GLY A 38 -6.91 -15.34 -5.62
N ALA A 39 -7.91 -14.86 -4.88
CA ALA A 39 -8.83 -15.87 -4.36
C ALA A 39 -9.40 -16.59 -5.61
N ASP A 40 -9.24 -17.91 -5.69
CA ASP A 40 -9.73 -18.75 -6.80
C ASP A 40 -11.27 -18.80 -6.78
N CYS A 41 -11.88 -17.64 -7.00
CA CYS A 41 -13.30 -17.46 -7.02
C CYS A 41 -13.78 -17.86 -8.40
N SER A 42 -14.43 -19.01 -8.44
CA SER A 42 -15.07 -19.50 -9.65
C SER A 42 -16.41 -18.80 -9.85
N PRO A 43 -16.86 -18.58 -11.10
CA PRO A 43 -18.27 -18.29 -11.36
C PRO A 43 -19.18 -19.32 -10.66
N PRO A 44 -20.35 -18.93 -10.11
CA PRO A 44 -21.02 -17.63 -10.22
C PRO A 44 -20.60 -16.59 -9.16
N TYR A 45 -19.69 -16.92 -8.25
CA TYR A 45 -19.40 -16.09 -7.07
C TYR A 45 -18.36 -14.99 -7.32
N LEU A 46 -17.82 -14.92 -8.54
CA LEU A 46 -16.88 -13.91 -8.98
C LEU A 46 -17.60 -12.77 -9.71
N VAL A 47 -17.42 -11.54 -9.22
CA VAL A 47 -17.75 -10.32 -9.95
C VAL A 47 -16.44 -9.64 -10.35
N ALA A 48 -16.17 -9.51 -11.65
CA ALA A 48 -14.94 -8.91 -12.15
C ALA A 48 -15.23 -7.79 -13.16
N LYS A 49 -14.46 -6.70 -13.10
CA LYS A 49 -14.51 -5.58 -14.04
C LYS A 49 -13.11 -5.08 -14.38
N THR A 50 -12.88 -4.85 -15.65
CA THR A 50 -11.67 -4.17 -16.15
C THR A 50 -12.08 -2.78 -16.65
N PHE A 51 -11.41 -1.75 -16.13
CA PHE A 51 -11.61 -0.36 -16.53
C PHE A 51 -10.78 -0.01 -17.76
N THR A 52 -11.13 1.09 -18.45
CA THR A 52 -10.46 1.54 -19.69
C THR A 52 -9.00 1.91 -19.50
N ASN A 53 -8.60 2.30 -18.28
CA ASN A 53 -7.21 2.57 -17.90
C ASN A 53 -6.42 1.31 -17.55
N GLY A 54 -6.99 0.11 -17.72
CA GLY A 54 -6.36 -1.17 -17.38
C GLY A 54 -6.45 -1.55 -15.90
N ALA A 55 -7.07 -0.73 -15.04
CA ALA A 55 -7.31 -1.10 -13.65
C ALA A 55 -8.31 -2.28 -13.58
N ARG A 56 -8.07 -3.21 -12.66
CA ARG A 56 -8.92 -4.40 -12.45
C ARG A 56 -9.55 -4.33 -11.07
N TRP A 57 -10.87 -4.51 -11.03
CA TRP A 57 -11.63 -4.68 -9.80
C TRP A 57 -12.28 -6.06 -9.79
N GLN A 58 -12.14 -6.76 -8.68
CA GLN A 58 -12.69 -8.09 -8.48
C GLN A 58 -13.29 -8.17 -7.08
N LEU A 59 -14.46 -8.81 -6.99
CA LEU A 59 -15.16 -9.09 -5.74
C LEU A 59 -15.54 -10.57 -5.73
N CYS A 60 -15.25 -11.23 -4.62
CA CYS A 60 -15.59 -12.63 -4.37
C CYS A 60 -16.68 -12.70 -3.32
N TRP A 61 -17.82 -13.31 -3.67
CA TRP A 61 -18.84 -13.67 -2.70
C TRP A 61 -18.48 -15.01 -2.06
N GLU A 62 -18.46 -15.06 -0.74
CA GLU A 62 -18.36 -16.30 0.02
C GLU A 62 -19.68 -16.52 0.75
N GLN A 63 -20.39 -17.59 0.43
CA GLN A 63 -21.52 -18.03 1.24
C GLN A 63 -20.95 -18.74 2.47
N ARG A 64 -21.11 -18.13 3.65
CA ARG A 64 -20.79 -18.77 4.93
C ARG A 64 -22.06 -19.35 5.53
N ASN A 65 -22.06 -20.62 5.89
CA ASN A 65 -23.09 -21.18 6.76
C ASN A 65 -22.85 -20.63 8.17
N LEU A 66 -23.90 -20.05 8.76
CA LEU A 66 -23.90 -19.52 10.13
C LEU A 66 -24.44 -20.57 11.11
N ASP A 67 -24.09 -21.84 10.87
CA ASP A 67 -24.49 -22.97 11.74
C ASP A 67 -23.78 -22.91 13.10
#